data_AF-A0A432TMN2-F1
#
_entry.id   AF-A0A432TMN2-F1
#
_cell.length_a   1.000
_cell.length_b   1.000
_cell.length_c   1.000
_cell.angle_alpha   90.00
_cell.angle_beta   90.00
_cell.angle_gamma   90.00
#
_symmetry.space_group_name_H-M   'P 1'
#
loop_
_entity.id
_entity.type
_entity.pdbx_description
1 polymer ?
#
loop_
_entity_poly.entity_id
_entity_poly.type
_entity_poly.pdbx_seq_one_letter_code
_entity_poly.pdbx_strand_id
1 'polypeptide(L)'
;ATALKDRGALIQTKDMDEAIAISNQIAPEHLELSVEDPQSMLDDIKHAGAIFMGRNTCEAIGDYCAGPNHVLPTSGTARFSSPLGVYDFQKKSSLIMVSDEGANILGEIAATLADGEGLQAHAQSARYRIK
;
A
#
# COMPACT_ATOMS: atom_id res chain seq x y z
N ALA A 1 -13.14 -12.91 27.82
CA ALA A 1 -14.04 -13.86 27.10
C ALA A 1 -14.90 -13.18 26.04
N THR A 2 -15.35 -11.93 26.25
CA THR A 2 -16.22 -11.19 25.31
C THR A 2 -15.72 -11.17 23.86
N ALA A 3 -14.45 -10.83 23.61
CA ALA A 3 -13.89 -10.80 22.26
C ALA A 3 -14.01 -12.14 21.52
N LEU A 4 -13.65 -13.25 22.17
CA LEU A 4 -13.77 -14.58 21.58
C LEU A 4 -15.24 -14.96 21.33
N LYS A 5 -16.13 -14.65 22.28
CA LYS A 5 -17.57 -14.98 22.18
C LYS A 5 -18.26 -14.22 21.04
N ASP A 6 -17.97 -12.94 20.90
CA ASP A 6 -18.73 -12.06 20.02
C ASP A 6 -18.09 -11.89 18.63
N ARG A 7 -16.79 -12.17 18.51
CA ARG A 7 -16.00 -11.91 17.28
C ARG A 7 -15.12 -13.09 16.84
N GLY A 8 -14.98 -14.13 17.67
CA GLY A 8 -14.21 -15.31 17.30
C GLY A 8 -14.88 -16.09 16.16
N ALA A 9 -14.09 -16.59 15.23
CA ALA A 9 -14.55 -17.41 14.13
C ALA A 9 -13.55 -18.53 13.83
N LEU A 10 -14.06 -19.69 13.42
CA LEU A 10 -13.28 -20.78 12.85
C LEU A 10 -13.82 -21.03 11.44
N ILE A 11 -12.93 -20.95 10.45
CA ILE A 11 -13.29 -21.12 9.05
C ILE A 11 -12.60 -22.39 8.56
N GLN A 12 -13.39 -23.43 8.26
CA GLN A 12 -12.90 -24.63 7.60
C GLN A 12 -12.91 -24.40 6.09
N THR A 13 -11.76 -24.52 5.46
CA THR A 13 -11.60 -24.40 4.00
C THR A 13 -11.41 -25.78 3.37
N LYS A 14 -11.63 -25.87 2.06
CA LYS A 14 -11.41 -27.07 1.26
C LYS A 14 -9.91 -27.36 1.06
N ASP A 15 -9.12 -26.31 0.90
CA ASP A 15 -7.68 -26.33 0.66
C ASP A 15 -7.02 -25.00 1.10
N MET A 16 -5.71 -24.89 0.88
CA MET A 16 -4.92 -23.72 1.23
C MET A 16 -5.20 -22.52 0.32
N ASP A 17 -5.50 -22.75 -0.96
CA ASP A 17 -5.81 -21.68 -1.91
C ASP A 17 -7.07 -20.92 -1.48
N GLU A 18 -8.09 -21.63 -1.00
CA GLU A 18 -9.29 -21.00 -0.43
C GLU A 18 -8.98 -20.25 0.87
N ALA A 19 -8.11 -20.79 1.73
CA ALA A 19 -7.68 -20.09 2.95
C ALA A 19 -6.96 -18.77 2.63
N ILE A 20 -6.07 -18.77 1.63
CA ILE A 20 -5.37 -17.57 1.15
C ILE A 20 -6.39 -16.58 0.55
N ALA A 21 -7.33 -17.05 -0.27
CA ALA A 21 -8.36 -16.19 -0.86
C ALA A 21 -9.22 -15.49 0.21
N ILE A 22 -9.62 -16.24 1.24
CA ILE A 22 -10.37 -15.69 2.38
C ILE A 22 -9.51 -14.71 3.18
N SER A 23 -8.25 -15.04 3.47
CA SER A 23 -7.32 -14.15 4.18
C SER A 23 -7.14 -12.82 3.44
N ASN A 24 -6.95 -12.87 2.11
CA ASN A 24 -6.88 -11.68 1.26
C ASN A 24 -8.17 -10.85 1.30
N GLN A 25 -9.35 -11.49 1.36
CA GLN A 25 -10.61 -10.78 1.51
C GLN A 25 -10.74 -10.11 2.88
N ILE A 26 -10.29 -10.77 3.95
CA ILE A 26 -10.29 -10.23 5.31
C ILE A 26 -9.34 -9.04 5.40
N ALA A 27 -8.15 -9.13 4.78
CA ALA A 27 -7.06 -8.16 4.88
C ALA A 27 -6.68 -7.89 6.34
N PRO A 28 -6.18 -8.91 7.06
CA PRO A 28 -5.96 -8.84 8.50
C PRO A 28 -4.87 -7.84 8.87
N GLU A 29 -4.95 -7.33 10.10
CA GLU A 29 -3.86 -6.61 10.76
C GLU A 29 -2.64 -7.52 10.97
N HIS A 30 -2.86 -8.68 11.62
CA HIS A 30 -1.87 -9.72 11.87
C HIS A 30 -2.27 -11.02 11.17
N LEU A 31 -1.37 -11.61 10.38
CA LEU A 31 -1.54 -12.93 9.75
C LEU A 31 -0.47 -13.89 10.22
N GLU A 32 -0.86 -14.96 10.91
CA GLU A 32 0.06 -16.04 11.30
C GLU A 32 -0.04 -17.24 10.34
N LEU A 33 1.07 -17.59 9.70
CA LEU A 33 1.22 -18.76 8.84
C LEU A 33 1.85 -19.91 9.64
N SER A 34 1.01 -20.60 10.40
CA SER A 34 1.39 -21.78 11.19
C SER A 34 1.28 -23.08 10.36
N VAL A 35 2.02 -23.15 9.25
CA VAL A 35 2.08 -24.29 8.33
C VAL A 35 3.51 -24.81 8.18
N GLU A 36 3.70 -25.94 7.47
CA GLU A 36 5.02 -26.56 7.29
C GLU A 36 5.94 -25.72 6.39
N ASP A 37 5.43 -25.21 5.26
CA ASP A 37 6.18 -24.35 4.32
C ASP A 37 5.45 -23.00 4.11
N PRO A 38 5.57 -22.05 5.05
CA PRO A 38 4.90 -20.76 4.95
C PRO A 38 5.46 -19.87 3.83
N GLN A 39 6.71 -20.12 3.39
CA GLN A 39 7.34 -19.31 2.34
C GLN A 39 6.66 -19.52 0.99
N SER A 40 6.23 -20.76 0.70
CA SER A 40 5.52 -21.10 -0.54
C SER A 40 4.22 -20.32 -0.76
N MET A 41 3.64 -19.74 0.29
CA MET A 41 2.35 -19.03 0.25
C MET A 41 2.49 -17.52 0.05
N LEU A 42 3.69 -16.95 0.24
CA LEU A 42 3.87 -15.50 0.33
C LEU A 42 3.47 -14.76 -0.95
N ASP A 43 3.76 -15.34 -2.11
CA ASP A 43 3.47 -14.73 -3.41
C ASP A 43 1.96 -14.55 -3.64
N ASP A 44 1.12 -15.36 -2.98
CA ASP A 44 -0.33 -15.31 -3.09
C ASP A 44 -1.00 -14.45 -2.00
N ILE A 45 -0.27 -14.03 -0.96
CA ILE A 45 -0.77 -13.14 0.09
C ILE A 45 -0.63 -11.69 -0.36
N LYS A 46 -1.76 -11.06 -0.66
CA LYS A 46 -1.86 -9.68 -1.17
C LYS A 46 -2.08 -8.65 -0.07
N HIS A 47 -2.76 -9.04 1.01
CA HIS A 47 -3.22 -8.10 2.04
C HIS A 47 -2.98 -8.65 3.45
N ALA A 48 -2.03 -8.06 4.17
CA ALA A 48 -1.81 -8.24 5.60
C ALA A 48 -1.01 -7.05 6.14
N GLY A 49 -1.26 -6.61 7.38
CA GLY A 49 -0.44 -5.60 8.05
C GLY A 49 0.95 -6.16 8.38
N ALA A 50 1.00 -7.29 9.06
CA ALA A 50 2.21 -8.06 9.32
C ALA A 50 1.97 -9.56 9.12
N ILE A 51 2.97 -10.26 8.57
CA ILE A 51 2.94 -11.70 8.32
C ILE A 51 3.96 -12.38 9.22
N PHE A 52 3.50 -13.30 10.05
CA PHE A 52 4.29 -14.08 10.99
C PHE A 52 4.41 -15.51 10.50
N MET A 53 5.63 -16.00 10.28
CA MET A 53 5.86 -17.27 9.57
C MET A 53 6.45 -18.35 10.47
N GLY A 54 5.74 -19.48 10.57
CA GLY A 54 6.20 -20.66 11.30
C GLY A 54 5.82 -20.66 12.78
N ARG A 55 5.91 -21.86 13.39
CA ARG A 55 5.34 -22.16 14.72
C ARG A 55 5.96 -21.38 15.88
N ASN A 56 7.13 -20.79 15.69
CA ASN A 56 7.89 -20.08 16.74
C ASN A 56 7.80 -18.56 16.61
N THR A 57 7.00 -18.05 15.68
CA THR A 57 6.89 -16.62 15.36
C THR A 57 5.48 -16.17 15.71
N CYS A 58 5.20 -16.03 17.00
CA CYS A 58 3.91 -15.49 17.45
C CYS A 58 3.85 -13.96 17.28
N GLU A 59 2.63 -13.43 17.16
CA GLU A 59 2.31 -11.99 17.15
C GLU A 59 3.15 -11.19 18.17
N ALA A 60 3.20 -11.66 19.42
CA ALA A 60 3.88 -10.97 20.50
C ALA A 60 5.38 -10.70 20.24
N ILE A 61 6.06 -11.56 19.48
CA ILE A 61 7.47 -11.30 19.10
C ILE A 61 7.56 -10.07 18.19
N GLY A 62 6.61 -9.90 17.26
CA GLY A 62 6.49 -8.72 16.41
C GLY A 62 6.16 -7.45 17.19
N ASP A 63 5.28 -7.56 18.18
CA ASP A 63 4.86 -6.43 19.00
C ASP A 63 5.97 -5.79 19.82
N TYR A 64 6.98 -6.58 20.22
CA TYR A 64 7.94 -6.15 21.23
C TYR A 64 9.39 -6.13 20.78
N CYS A 65 9.86 -7.12 20.01
CA CYS A 65 11.31 -7.30 19.87
C CYS A 65 11.82 -7.76 18.49
N ALA A 66 10.95 -8.07 17.53
CA ALA A 66 11.38 -8.49 16.20
C ALA A 66 11.97 -7.35 15.36
N GLY A 67 11.56 -6.11 15.61
CA GLY A 67 12.03 -4.91 14.90
C GLY A 67 10.98 -4.16 14.06
N PRO A 68 10.04 -4.82 13.35
CA PRO A 68 8.93 -4.14 12.68
C PRO A 68 8.06 -3.30 13.62
N ASN A 69 7.29 -2.35 13.07
CA ASN A 69 6.39 -1.53 13.86
C ASN A 69 5.04 -2.23 14.06
N HIS A 70 4.53 -2.27 15.28
CA HIS A 70 3.24 -2.87 15.61
C HIS A 70 2.03 -1.92 15.45
N VAL A 71 2.26 -0.68 15.02
CA VAL A 71 1.17 0.21 14.61
C VAL A 71 0.80 -0.15 13.17
N LEU A 72 -0.25 -0.97 13.04
CA LEU A 72 -0.65 -1.62 11.80
C LEU A 72 -2.04 -1.18 11.31
N PRO A 73 -2.34 -1.39 10.02
CA PRO A 73 -3.65 -1.12 9.46
C PRO A 73 -4.69 -2.16 9.95
N THR A 74 -5.72 -1.68 10.67
CA THR A 74 -6.81 -2.52 11.23
C THR A 74 -8.05 -2.52 10.33
N SER A 75 -9.07 -3.33 10.67
CA SER A 75 -10.41 -3.27 10.06
C SER A 75 -10.42 -3.39 8.51
N GLY A 76 -9.51 -4.19 7.96
CA GLY A 76 -9.40 -4.43 6.52
C GLY A 76 -8.67 -3.32 5.74
N THR A 77 -8.06 -2.35 6.43
CA THR A 77 -7.32 -1.27 5.78
C THR A 77 -5.96 -1.70 5.24
N ALA A 78 -5.48 -2.92 5.55
CA ALA A 78 -4.29 -3.52 4.92
C ALA A 78 -4.42 -3.68 3.39
N ARG A 79 -5.61 -3.47 2.82
CA ARG A 79 -5.84 -3.37 1.37
C ARG A 79 -5.19 -2.16 0.71
N PHE A 80 -4.99 -1.07 1.45
CA PHE A 80 -4.52 0.21 0.90
C PHE A 80 -3.63 1.01 1.85
N SER A 81 -3.36 0.50 3.04
CA SER A 81 -2.49 1.11 4.04
C SER A 81 -1.36 0.15 4.43
N SER A 82 -0.25 0.71 4.89
CA SER A 82 0.94 -0.03 5.29
C SER A 82 1.16 0.10 6.80
N PRO A 83 2.02 -0.74 7.40
CA PRO A 83 2.54 -0.52 8.75
C PRO A 83 3.08 0.90 8.92
N LEU A 84 3.07 1.44 10.14
CA LEU A 84 3.75 2.70 10.42
C LEU A 84 5.26 2.56 10.19
N GLY A 85 5.85 3.47 9.43
CA GLY A 85 7.27 3.49 9.13
C GLY A 85 7.84 4.90 9.09
N VAL A 86 9.14 5.00 8.83
CA VAL A 86 9.81 6.30 8.72
C VAL A 86 9.24 7.17 7.61
N TYR A 87 8.59 6.59 6.60
CA TYR A 87 7.98 7.31 5.49
C TYR A 87 6.75 8.11 5.88
N ASP A 88 6.04 7.73 6.96
CA ASP A 88 4.87 8.46 7.46
C ASP A 88 5.25 9.79 8.12
N PHE A 89 6.51 9.93 8.53
CA PHE A 89 7.08 11.13 9.12
C PHE A 89 7.90 11.96 8.13
N GLN A 90 7.88 11.58 6.84
CA GLN A 90 8.59 12.28 5.78
C GLN A 90 7.64 13.10 4.91
N LYS A 91 8.19 14.12 4.26
CA LYS A 91 7.50 14.93 3.23
C LYS A 91 8.29 14.79 1.93
N LYS A 92 7.60 14.59 0.81
CA LYS A 92 8.22 14.48 -0.52
C LYS A 92 7.89 15.73 -1.34
N SER A 93 8.90 16.26 -2.04
CA SER A 93 8.76 17.38 -2.98
C SER A 93 9.30 16.98 -4.34
N SER A 94 8.54 17.19 -5.40
CA SER A 94 9.01 17.03 -6.77
C SER A 94 9.81 18.26 -7.20
N LEU A 95 11.00 18.04 -7.77
CA LEU A 95 11.81 19.11 -8.36
C LEU A 95 11.72 18.99 -9.88
N ILE A 96 11.30 20.07 -10.53
CA ILE A 96 11.14 20.13 -11.99
C ILE A 96 11.92 21.34 -12.49
N MET A 97 12.89 21.09 -13.36
CA MET A 97 13.68 22.10 -14.05
C MET A 97 13.69 21.75 -15.53
N VAL A 98 13.33 22.70 -16.37
CA VAL A 98 13.27 22.52 -17.82
C VAL A 98 14.25 23.50 -18.47
N SER A 99 14.97 23.04 -19.50
CA SER A 99 15.78 23.92 -20.34
C SER A 99 14.90 24.79 -21.23
N ASP A 100 15.46 25.84 -21.82
CA ASP A 100 14.75 26.65 -22.81
C ASP A 100 14.21 25.81 -23.98
N GLU A 101 15.01 24.86 -24.49
CA GLU A 101 14.60 23.95 -25.57
C GLU A 101 13.46 23.02 -25.12
N GLY A 102 13.56 22.46 -23.91
CA GLY A 102 12.49 21.64 -23.34
C GLY A 102 11.20 22.44 -23.11
N ALA A 103 11.32 23.72 -22.73
CA ALA A 103 10.18 24.59 -22.49
C ALA A 103 9.45 24.94 -23.80
N ASN A 104 10.17 25.07 -24.92
CA ASN A 104 9.55 25.21 -26.24
C ASN A 104 8.69 23.97 -26.58
N ILE A 105 9.28 22.78 -26.48
CA ILE A 105 8.60 21.52 -26.84
C ILE A 105 7.43 21.23 -25.91
N LEU A 106 7.65 21.30 -24.59
CA LEU A 106 6.61 21.02 -23.59
C LEU A 106 5.54 22.12 -23.54
N GLY A 107 5.90 23.36 -23.90
CA GLY A 107 4.99 24.49 -23.95
C GLY A 107 3.84 24.27 -24.93
N GLU A 108 4.14 23.72 -26.11
CA GLU A 108 3.12 23.39 -27.13
C GLU A 108 2.13 22.33 -26.62
N ILE A 109 2.65 21.27 -26.01
CA ILE A 109 1.85 20.18 -25.42
C ILE A 109 0.96 20.73 -24.30
N ALA A 110 1.56 21.46 -23.36
CA ALA A 110 0.85 22.02 -22.21
C ALA A 110 -0.23 23.02 -22.64
N ALA A 111 0.04 23.86 -23.65
CA ALA A 111 -0.94 24.80 -24.17
C ALA A 111 -2.14 24.11 -24.83
N THR A 112 -1.88 23.04 -25.60
CA THR A 112 -2.94 22.26 -26.27
C THR A 112 -3.86 21.60 -25.26
N LEU A 113 -3.29 20.96 -24.23
CA LEU A 113 -4.07 20.34 -23.15
C LEU A 113 -4.88 21.38 -22.38
N ALA A 114 -4.24 22.50 -22.00
CA ALA A 114 -4.90 23.55 -21.22
C ALA A 114 -6.03 24.26 -21.99
N ASP A 115 -5.92 24.43 -23.31
CA ASP A 115 -7.02 24.93 -24.13
C ASP A 115 -8.20 23.94 -24.17
N GLY A 116 -7.93 22.64 -24.30
CA GLY A 116 -8.94 21.58 -24.28
C GLY A 116 -9.71 21.50 -22.95
N GLU A 117 -9.05 21.88 -21.85
CA GLU A 117 -9.64 21.98 -20.52
C GLU A 117 -10.33 23.33 -20.25
N GLY A 118 -10.25 24.29 -21.19
CA GLY A 118 -10.80 25.63 -21.02
C GLY A 118 -10.03 26.51 -20.02
N LEU A 119 -8.75 26.22 -19.77
CA LEU A 119 -7.86 26.93 -18.85
C LEU A 119 -6.92 27.89 -19.60
N GLN A 120 -7.48 28.98 -20.15
CA GLN A 120 -6.75 29.86 -21.07
C GLN A 120 -5.50 30.48 -20.43
N ALA A 121 -5.55 30.85 -19.15
CA ALA A 121 -4.38 31.42 -18.46
C ALA A 121 -3.22 30.42 -18.35
N HIS A 122 -3.50 29.14 -18.12
CA HIS A 122 -2.47 28.09 -18.11
C HIS A 122 -1.88 27.92 -19.50
N ALA A 123 -2.73 27.86 -20.54
CA ALA A 123 -2.27 27.75 -21.92
C ALA A 123 -1.40 28.92 -22.36
N GLN A 124 -1.80 30.15 -22.03
CA GLN A 124 -0.98 31.34 -22.30
C GLN A 124 0.34 31.32 -21.54
N SER A 125 0.36 30.86 -20.29
CA SER A 125 1.60 30.75 -19.53
C SER A 125 2.62 29.82 -20.21
N ALA A 126 2.15 28.70 -20.77
CA ALA A 126 2.96 27.75 -21.52
C ALA A 126 3.43 28.34 -22.87
N ARG A 127 2.53 28.97 -23.63
CA ARG A 127 2.85 29.65 -24.90
C ARG A 127 3.93 30.71 -24.76
N TYR A 128 3.96 31.43 -23.65
CA TYR A 128 5.01 32.43 -23.39
C TYR A 128 6.41 31.84 -23.24
N ARG A 129 6.57 30.52 -23.14
CA ARG A 129 7.87 29.85 -23.12
C ARG A 129 8.29 29.33 -24.49
N ILE A 130 7.40 29.39 -25.48
CA ILE A 130 7.66 29.01 -26.88
C ILE A 130 8.31 30.21 -27.59
N LYS A 131 9.49 30.01 -28.17
CA LYS A 131 10.26 30.99 -28.95
C LYS A 131 10.05 30.81 -30.45
#